data_AF-A0AA97EF45-F1
#
_entry.id   AF-A0AA97EF45-F1
#
_cell.length_a   1.000
_cell.length_b   1.000
_cell.length_c   1.000
_cell.angle_alpha   90.00
_cell.angle_beta   90.00
_cell.angle_gamma   90.00
#
_symmetry.space_group_name_H-M   'P 1'
#
loop_
_entity.id
_entity.type
_entity.pdbx_description
1 polymer ?
#
loop_
_entity_poly.entity_id
_entity_poly.type
_entity_poly.pdbx_seq_one_letter_code
_entity_poly.pdbx_strand_id
1 'polypeptide(L)'
;MIREFELRLAEVLGGRLAAPFGGRVEVTPGSGGSANPRLLVGVRQAEPVEPEFGSVRPEIVPGSDDFRRILRLQCEVAIAIFAANNQGRSQQMQGLDAALYALNNPDFQDGTALRGGTDPGFLIQQLQWLEASTVPPGPGPGPAPVTLTLRATGWFWPVGVVGEAGREIGEIRVRGVALPLAIAPANPRLVAGGDPVDLALQVGFAQGLQLRASEPAAALPFDRLAMTLAGAGGRPGAGSLTGGSDGVAGVRLVTVAEGLATIRYAPPAEATRDELVVGLEDGAGQVGVELGRFPLVVRAT
;
A
#
# COMPACT_ATOMS: atom_id res chain seq x y z
N MET A 1 0.53 -20.46 -17.07
CA MET A 1 -0.16 -19.73 -15.98
C MET A 1 -1.59 -20.23 -15.66
N ILE A 2 -2.52 -20.29 -16.62
CA ILE A 2 -3.92 -20.72 -16.34
C ILE A 2 -4.00 -22.20 -15.93
N ARG A 3 -3.25 -23.07 -16.63
CA ARG A 3 -3.18 -24.50 -16.33
C ARG A 3 -2.66 -24.78 -14.92
N GLU A 4 -1.68 -24.00 -14.49
CA GLU A 4 -1.02 -24.09 -13.19
C GLU A 4 -1.97 -23.66 -12.08
N PHE A 5 -2.79 -22.65 -12.35
CA PHE A 5 -3.92 -22.30 -11.49
C PHE A 5 -4.93 -23.45 -11.39
N GLU A 6 -5.34 -24.08 -12.50
CA GLU A 6 -6.27 -25.23 -12.48
C GLU A 6 -5.71 -26.40 -11.68
N LEU A 7 -4.44 -26.75 -11.91
CA LEU A 7 -3.74 -27.83 -11.20
C LEU A 7 -3.68 -27.56 -9.69
N ARG A 8 -3.30 -26.33 -9.31
CA ARG A 8 -3.21 -25.96 -7.90
C ARG A 8 -4.58 -25.92 -7.23
N LEU A 9 -5.61 -25.42 -7.93
CA LEU A 9 -6.99 -25.43 -7.44
C LEU A 9 -7.47 -26.87 -7.23
N ALA A 10 -7.22 -27.76 -8.19
CA ALA A 10 -7.58 -29.17 -8.08
C ALA A 10 -6.87 -29.85 -6.90
N GLU A 11 -5.56 -29.63 -6.74
CA GLU A 11 -4.76 -30.16 -5.64
C GLU A 11 -5.29 -29.69 -4.27
N VAL A 12 -5.41 -28.37 -4.09
CA VAL A 12 -5.81 -27.79 -2.80
C VAL A 12 -7.25 -28.16 -2.47
N LEU A 13 -8.17 -28.12 -3.44
CA LEU A 13 -9.56 -28.55 -3.23
C LEU A 13 -9.62 -30.05 -2.90
N GLY A 14 -8.88 -30.89 -3.63
CA GLY A 14 -8.80 -32.33 -3.38
C GLY A 14 -8.27 -32.67 -2.00
N GLY A 15 -7.31 -31.89 -1.47
CA GLY A 15 -6.81 -32.06 -0.11
C GLY A 15 -7.78 -31.65 1.00
N ARG A 16 -8.80 -30.83 0.69
CA ARG A 16 -9.77 -30.33 1.68
C ARG A 16 -11.10 -31.06 1.68
N LEU A 17 -11.46 -31.72 0.59
CA LEU A 17 -12.68 -32.51 0.54
C LEU A 17 -12.52 -33.79 1.37
N ALA A 18 -13.56 -34.12 2.13
CA ALA A 18 -13.66 -35.42 2.80
C ALA A 18 -14.02 -36.54 1.83
N ALA A 19 -13.95 -37.80 2.29
CA ALA A 19 -14.52 -38.92 1.55
C ALA A 19 -16.01 -38.65 1.23
N PRO A 20 -16.50 -39.03 0.03
CA PRO A 20 -15.84 -39.89 -0.95
C PRO A 20 -15.03 -39.14 -2.03
N PHE A 21 -14.94 -37.80 -1.95
CA PHE A 21 -14.32 -36.94 -2.97
C PHE A 21 -12.87 -36.51 -2.65
N GLY A 22 -12.42 -36.73 -1.41
CA GLY A 22 -11.05 -36.42 -0.98
C GLY A 22 -10.00 -37.07 -1.89
N GLY A 23 -9.06 -36.25 -2.37
CA GLY A 23 -8.02 -36.64 -3.32
C GLY A 23 -8.51 -36.96 -4.74
N ARG A 24 -9.78 -36.70 -5.07
CA ARG A 24 -10.41 -37.05 -6.36
C ARG A 24 -10.90 -35.81 -7.11
N VAL A 25 -10.07 -34.79 -7.14
CA VAL A 25 -10.29 -33.56 -7.90
C VAL A 25 -9.24 -33.51 -8.99
N GLU A 26 -9.69 -33.44 -10.24
CA GLU A 26 -8.82 -33.48 -11.43
C GLU A 26 -9.06 -32.25 -12.31
N VAL A 27 -8.12 -31.94 -13.19
CA VAL A 27 -8.29 -30.89 -14.21
C VAL A 27 -8.94 -31.49 -15.47
N THR A 28 -9.90 -30.78 -16.05
CA THR A 28 -10.60 -31.13 -17.29
C THR A 28 -9.61 -31.38 -18.44
N PRO A 29 -9.78 -32.43 -19.27
CA PRO A 29 -10.93 -33.35 -19.35
C PRO A 29 -10.96 -34.46 -18.29
N GLY A 30 -9.94 -34.55 -17.43
CA GLY A 30 -9.78 -35.61 -16.44
C GLY A 30 -9.52 -36.99 -17.06
N SER A 31 -9.41 -37.99 -16.20
CA SER A 31 -9.38 -39.39 -16.61
C SER A 31 -10.79 -39.83 -17.06
N GLY A 32 -10.95 -40.19 -18.33
CA GLY A 32 -12.24 -40.62 -18.87
C GLY A 32 -12.83 -41.81 -18.10
N GLY A 33 -14.15 -41.78 -17.83
CA GLY A 33 -14.91 -42.97 -17.39
C GLY A 33 -14.49 -43.65 -16.08
N SER A 34 -14.27 -42.93 -14.97
CA SER A 34 -14.03 -43.59 -13.69
C SER A 34 -15.32 -44.00 -13.00
N ALA A 35 -15.29 -45.17 -12.36
CA ALA A 35 -16.40 -45.70 -11.57
C ALA A 35 -16.57 -44.97 -10.21
N ASN A 36 -15.68 -44.04 -9.90
CA ASN A 36 -15.56 -43.37 -8.60
C ASN A 36 -16.12 -41.94 -8.64
N PRO A 37 -16.63 -41.43 -7.50
CA PRO A 37 -17.03 -40.04 -7.39
C PRO A 37 -15.80 -39.12 -7.50
N ARG A 38 -15.95 -38.01 -8.21
CA ARG A 38 -14.87 -37.07 -8.54
C ARG A 38 -15.38 -35.68 -8.90
N LEU A 39 -14.49 -34.71 -8.85
CA LEU A 39 -14.72 -33.35 -9.36
C LEU A 39 -13.74 -33.07 -10.50
N LEU A 40 -14.23 -32.41 -11.56
CA LEU A 40 -13.40 -31.88 -12.64
C LEU A 40 -13.39 -30.36 -12.58
N VAL A 41 -12.20 -29.77 -12.47
CA VAL A 41 -11.98 -28.32 -12.48
C VAL A 41 -11.52 -27.90 -13.87
N GLY A 42 -11.98 -26.75 -14.36
CA GLY A 42 -11.47 -26.18 -15.61
C GLY A 42 -11.88 -24.73 -15.80
N VAL A 43 -10.99 -23.92 -16.34
CA VAL A 43 -11.26 -22.55 -16.77
C VAL A 43 -12.01 -22.61 -18.10
N ARG A 44 -13.23 -22.06 -18.11
CA ARG A 44 -14.09 -22.01 -19.30
C ARG A 44 -13.86 -20.75 -20.12
N GLN A 45 -13.55 -19.65 -19.43
CA GLN A 45 -13.38 -18.34 -20.03
C GLN A 45 -12.34 -17.56 -19.24
N ALA A 46 -11.54 -16.76 -19.93
CA ALA A 46 -10.58 -15.85 -19.33
C ALA A 46 -10.62 -14.53 -20.08
N GLU A 47 -10.82 -13.45 -19.33
CA GLU A 47 -10.93 -12.09 -19.88
C GLU A 47 -9.92 -11.18 -19.20
N PRO A 48 -9.29 -10.26 -19.94
CA PRO A 48 -8.45 -9.24 -19.35
C PRO A 48 -9.29 -8.29 -18.49
N VAL A 49 -8.79 -7.95 -17.30
CA VAL A 49 -9.38 -6.90 -16.48
C VAL A 49 -8.77 -5.57 -16.92
N GLU A 50 -9.61 -4.60 -17.26
CA GLU A 50 -9.11 -3.27 -17.63
C GLU A 50 -8.26 -2.68 -16.49
N PRO A 51 -7.10 -2.08 -16.83
CA PRO A 51 -6.29 -1.39 -15.84
C PRO A 51 -7.07 -0.20 -15.30
N GLU A 52 -7.02 -0.01 -13.97
CA GLU A 52 -7.60 1.17 -13.33
C GLU A 52 -6.96 2.44 -13.90
N PHE A 53 -7.75 3.49 -14.06
CA PHE A 53 -7.32 4.75 -14.69
C PHE A 53 -6.07 5.30 -13.96
N GLY A 54 -4.94 5.39 -14.68
CA GLY A 54 -3.64 5.81 -14.11
C GLY A 54 -2.65 4.68 -13.78
N SER A 55 -3.03 3.42 -13.99
CA SER A 55 -2.13 2.26 -13.86
C SER A 55 -1.13 2.18 -15.03
N VAL A 56 0.00 2.87 -14.90
CA VAL A 56 1.17 2.75 -15.81
C VAL A 56 2.28 1.90 -15.16
N ARG A 57 1.95 1.08 -14.15
CA ARG A 57 2.99 0.41 -13.37
C ARG A 57 3.45 -0.87 -14.07
N PRO A 58 4.76 -1.06 -14.29
CA PRO A 58 5.28 -2.40 -14.49
C PRO A 58 5.02 -3.21 -13.21
N GLU A 59 4.30 -4.31 -13.34
CA GLU A 59 3.83 -5.10 -12.20
C GLU A 59 4.97 -6.01 -11.70
N ILE A 60 5.39 -5.81 -10.46
CA ILE A 60 6.44 -6.59 -9.80
C ILE A 60 5.79 -7.84 -9.22
N VAL A 61 6.30 -9.02 -9.58
CA VAL A 61 5.84 -10.30 -9.02
C VAL A 61 6.39 -10.46 -7.61
N PRO A 62 5.60 -10.96 -6.64
CA PRO A 62 6.11 -11.26 -5.30
C PRO A 62 7.37 -12.16 -5.35
N GLY A 63 8.45 -11.73 -4.71
CA GLY A 63 9.70 -12.49 -4.62
C GLY A 63 10.71 -12.25 -5.75
N SER A 64 10.46 -11.30 -6.66
CA SER A 64 11.39 -10.90 -7.74
C SER A 64 11.41 -9.38 -7.83
N ASP A 65 12.60 -8.77 -7.79
CA ASP A 65 12.76 -7.31 -8.02
C ASP A 65 12.72 -6.95 -9.51
N ASP A 66 12.91 -7.94 -10.40
CA ASP A 66 12.82 -7.77 -11.85
C ASP A 66 11.37 -7.65 -12.31
N PHE A 67 11.13 -6.79 -13.29
CA PHE A 67 9.81 -6.61 -13.88
C PHE A 67 9.41 -7.84 -14.69
N ARG A 68 8.21 -8.36 -14.46
CA ARG A 68 7.67 -9.44 -15.29
C ARG A 68 6.46 -8.93 -16.07
N ARG A 69 6.22 -9.53 -17.24
CA ARG A 69 4.97 -9.31 -17.96
C ARG A 69 3.88 -10.07 -17.24
N ILE A 70 2.98 -9.33 -16.59
CA ILE A 70 1.83 -9.87 -15.88
C ILE A 70 0.57 -9.54 -16.67
N LEU A 71 -0.36 -10.49 -16.68
CA LEU A 71 -1.72 -10.30 -17.16
C LEU A 71 -2.67 -10.34 -15.97
N ARG A 72 -3.44 -9.26 -15.80
CA ARG A 72 -4.58 -9.24 -14.87
C ARG A 72 -5.77 -9.87 -15.58
N LEU A 73 -6.19 -11.04 -15.12
CA LEU A 73 -7.28 -11.80 -15.73
C LEU A 73 -8.42 -12.02 -14.74
N GLN A 74 -9.63 -12.07 -15.30
CA GLN A 74 -10.81 -12.63 -14.68
C GLN A 74 -11.12 -13.96 -15.39
N CYS A 75 -11.02 -15.07 -14.66
CA CYS A 75 -11.29 -16.40 -15.16
C CYS A 75 -12.61 -16.92 -14.60
N GLU A 76 -13.47 -17.46 -15.47
CA GLU A 76 -14.61 -18.28 -15.08
C GLU A 76 -14.17 -19.74 -14.97
N VAL A 77 -14.28 -20.30 -13.77
CA VAL A 77 -13.90 -21.67 -13.46
C VAL A 77 -15.17 -22.49 -13.26
N ALA A 78 -15.27 -23.62 -13.95
CA ALA A 78 -16.29 -24.61 -13.69
C ALA A 78 -15.72 -25.79 -12.91
N ILE A 79 -16.51 -26.25 -11.95
CA ILE A 79 -16.27 -27.47 -11.18
C ILE A 79 -17.44 -28.40 -11.43
N ALA A 80 -17.21 -29.44 -12.23
CA ALA A 80 -18.21 -30.44 -12.56
C ALA A 80 -18.11 -31.65 -11.60
N ILE A 81 -19.23 -32.02 -10.99
CA ILE A 81 -19.30 -33.03 -9.92
C ILE A 81 -19.95 -34.29 -10.47
N PHE A 82 -19.18 -35.37 -10.46
CA PHE A 82 -19.60 -36.69 -10.93
C PHE A 82 -19.80 -37.62 -9.74
N ALA A 83 -20.94 -38.30 -9.71
CA ALA A 83 -21.16 -39.41 -8.80
C ALA A 83 -20.43 -40.67 -9.30
N ALA A 84 -20.19 -41.59 -8.37
CA ALA A 84 -19.85 -42.96 -8.67
C ALA A 84 -20.95 -43.62 -9.50
N ASN A 85 -20.60 -44.71 -10.19
CA ASN A 85 -21.58 -45.54 -10.87
C ASN A 85 -22.69 -45.95 -9.89
N ASN A 86 -23.94 -45.79 -10.32
CA ASN A 86 -25.15 -46.16 -9.58
C ASN A 86 -25.44 -45.38 -8.27
N GLN A 87 -24.66 -44.36 -7.92
CA GLN A 87 -24.93 -43.52 -6.74
C GLN A 87 -25.84 -42.31 -7.04
N GLY A 88 -25.88 -41.87 -8.30
CA GLY A 88 -26.86 -40.90 -8.79
C GLY A 88 -26.78 -39.51 -8.14
N ARG A 89 -27.92 -38.81 -8.09
CA ARG A 89 -28.01 -37.38 -7.72
C ARG A 89 -27.65 -37.08 -6.27
N SER A 90 -27.96 -37.97 -5.32
CA SER A 90 -27.72 -37.72 -3.89
C SER A 90 -26.22 -37.51 -3.60
N GLN A 91 -25.36 -38.32 -4.20
CA GLN A 91 -23.92 -38.17 -4.06
C GLN A 91 -23.40 -36.91 -4.77
N GLN A 92 -24.02 -36.47 -5.88
CA GLN A 92 -23.68 -35.20 -6.51
C GLN A 92 -24.04 -34.00 -5.62
N MET A 93 -25.18 -34.04 -4.92
CA MET A 93 -25.56 -32.99 -3.95
C MET A 93 -24.60 -32.98 -2.76
N GLN A 94 -24.23 -34.15 -2.24
CA GLN A 94 -23.21 -34.25 -1.18
C GLN A 94 -21.87 -33.64 -1.63
N GLY A 95 -21.47 -33.89 -2.88
CA GLY A 95 -20.26 -33.30 -3.47
C GLY A 95 -20.38 -31.78 -3.63
N LEU A 96 -21.55 -31.29 -4.04
CA LEU A 96 -21.82 -29.85 -4.14
C LEU A 96 -21.72 -29.17 -2.78
N ASP A 97 -22.38 -29.72 -1.76
CA ASP A 97 -22.35 -29.18 -0.39
C ASP A 97 -20.92 -29.17 0.16
N ALA A 98 -20.17 -30.26 -0.04
CA ALA A 98 -18.77 -30.35 0.39
C ALA A 98 -17.88 -29.33 -0.34
N ALA A 99 -18.06 -29.15 -1.65
CA ALA A 99 -17.33 -28.17 -2.43
C ALA A 99 -17.65 -26.74 -2.01
N LEU A 100 -18.94 -26.40 -1.85
CA LEU A 100 -19.38 -25.09 -1.38
C LEU A 100 -18.81 -24.79 0.01
N TYR A 101 -18.86 -25.76 0.93
CA TYR A 101 -18.29 -25.60 2.28
C TYR A 101 -16.78 -25.35 2.24
N ALA A 102 -16.04 -26.12 1.43
CA ALA A 102 -14.59 -25.95 1.29
C ALA A 102 -14.21 -24.60 0.68
N LEU A 103 -14.95 -24.16 -0.35
CA LEU A 103 -14.70 -22.89 -1.08
C LEU A 103 -15.15 -21.66 -0.31
N ASN A 104 -16.04 -21.81 0.68
CA ASN A 104 -16.47 -20.72 1.54
C ASN A 104 -15.44 -20.38 2.64
N ASN A 105 -14.31 -21.08 2.71
CA ASN A 105 -13.22 -20.72 3.62
C ASN A 105 -12.59 -19.38 3.19
N PRO A 106 -12.36 -18.42 4.12
CA PRO A 106 -11.75 -17.13 3.79
C PRO A 106 -10.46 -17.21 2.97
N ASP A 107 -9.63 -18.22 3.21
CA ASP A 107 -8.36 -18.40 2.51
C ASP A 107 -8.50 -18.83 1.04
N PHE A 108 -9.64 -19.42 0.66
CA PHE A 108 -9.99 -19.64 -0.74
C PHE A 108 -10.49 -18.35 -1.37
N GLN A 109 -11.32 -17.59 -0.64
CA GLN A 109 -11.92 -16.36 -1.13
C GLN A 109 -10.88 -15.28 -1.45
N ASP A 110 -9.81 -15.18 -0.66
CA ASP A 110 -8.69 -14.25 -0.89
C ASP A 110 -7.51 -14.87 -1.68
N GLY A 111 -7.67 -16.13 -2.10
CA GLY A 111 -6.68 -16.88 -2.87
C GLY A 111 -5.42 -17.30 -2.10
N THR A 112 -5.32 -17.04 -0.79
CA THR A 112 -4.13 -17.38 0.02
C THR A 112 -3.89 -18.89 0.10
N ALA A 113 -4.94 -19.71 0.11
CA ALA A 113 -4.86 -21.17 0.07
C ALA A 113 -4.12 -21.70 -1.18
N LEU A 114 -4.13 -20.92 -2.26
CA LEU A 114 -3.53 -21.28 -3.55
C LEU A 114 -2.08 -20.81 -3.66
N ARG A 115 -1.60 -19.97 -2.74
CA ARG A 115 -0.21 -19.50 -2.69
C ARG A 115 0.69 -20.66 -2.24
N GLY A 116 1.32 -21.33 -3.18
CA GLY A 116 2.27 -22.42 -2.91
C GLY A 116 3.32 -22.52 -4.00
N GLY A 117 4.51 -23.02 -3.66
CA GLY A 117 5.64 -23.07 -4.57
C GLY A 117 6.41 -21.74 -4.65
N THR A 118 7.61 -21.79 -5.24
CA THR A 118 8.48 -20.61 -5.40
C THR A 118 8.10 -19.72 -6.58
N ASP A 119 7.48 -20.29 -7.62
CA ASP A 119 6.96 -19.56 -8.79
C ASP A 119 5.68 -20.24 -9.31
N PRO A 120 4.51 -19.95 -8.73
CA PRO A 120 3.26 -20.58 -9.14
C PRO A 120 2.77 -20.15 -10.54
N GLY A 121 3.29 -19.05 -11.10
CA GLY A 121 2.79 -18.49 -12.36
C GLY A 121 1.47 -17.75 -12.26
N PHE A 122 0.93 -17.57 -11.04
CA PHE A 122 -0.30 -16.83 -10.80
C PHE A 122 -0.39 -16.35 -9.35
N LEU A 123 -1.23 -15.33 -9.12
CA LEU A 123 -1.66 -14.88 -7.81
C LEU A 123 -3.15 -14.57 -7.87
N ILE A 124 -3.96 -15.39 -7.22
CA ILE A 124 -5.39 -15.11 -7.08
C ILE A 124 -5.58 -14.08 -5.97
N GLN A 125 -6.30 -13.02 -6.29
CA GLN A 125 -6.65 -11.95 -5.37
C GLN A 125 -8.05 -12.18 -4.80
N GLN A 126 -8.94 -12.74 -5.63
CA GLN A 126 -10.31 -13.00 -5.25
C GLN A 126 -10.84 -14.25 -5.96
N LEU A 127 -11.49 -15.11 -5.20
CA LEU A 127 -12.28 -16.23 -5.71
C LEU A 127 -13.72 -16.06 -5.23
N GLN A 128 -14.64 -15.81 -6.16
CA GLN A 128 -16.04 -15.57 -5.86
C GLN A 128 -16.91 -16.69 -6.43
N TRP A 129 -17.85 -17.18 -5.63
CA TRP A 129 -18.91 -18.05 -6.13
C TRP A 129 -19.92 -17.24 -6.95
N LEU A 130 -20.22 -17.71 -8.17
CA LEU A 130 -21.23 -17.08 -9.02
C LEU A 130 -22.56 -17.83 -8.94
N GLU A 131 -22.55 -19.11 -9.26
CA GLU A 131 -23.77 -19.91 -9.36
C GLU A 131 -23.48 -21.40 -9.19
N ALA A 132 -24.51 -22.16 -8.82
CA ALA A 132 -24.50 -23.61 -8.87
C ALA A 132 -25.64 -24.06 -9.79
N SER A 133 -25.30 -24.75 -10.88
CA SER A 133 -26.25 -25.29 -11.83
C SER A 133 -26.54 -26.75 -11.49
N THR A 134 -27.76 -26.99 -11.02
CA THR A 134 -28.28 -28.34 -10.78
C THR A 134 -29.31 -28.64 -11.86
N VAL A 135 -28.89 -29.23 -12.98
CA VAL A 135 -29.85 -29.63 -14.03
C VAL A 135 -30.89 -30.58 -13.42
N PRO A 136 -32.20 -30.32 -13.54
CA PRO A 136 -33.23 -31.24 -13.07
C PRO A 136 -33.09 -32.60 -13.77
N PRO A 137 -33.43 -33.72 -13.11
CA PRO A 137 -33.41 -35.02 -13.76
C PRO A 137 -34.37 -35.01 -14.96
N GLY A 138 -33.82 -35.18 -16.17
CA GLY A 138 -34.56 -35.34 -17.42
C GLY A 138 -34.48 -36.78 -17.94
N PRO A 139 -35.29 -37.15 -18.95
CA PRO A 139 -35.37 -38.52 -19.48
C PRO A 139 -34.14 -38.96 -20.31
N GLY A 140 -33.01 -38.26 -20.19
CA GLY A 140 -31.78 -38.56 -20.93
C GLY A 140 -30.94 -39.68 -20.31
N PRO A 141 -29.94 -40.21 -21.05
CA PRO A 141 -29.08 -41.28 -20.57
C PRO A 141 -28.11 -40.75 -19.52
N GLY A 142 -28.41 -41.01 -18.25
CA GLY A 142 -27.55 -40.73 -17.09
C GLY A 142 -27.73 -39.32 -16.48
N PRO A 143 -27.46 -39.17 -15.17
CA PRO A 143 -27.54 -37.86 -14.53
C PRO A 143 -26.41 -36.95 -15.05
N ALA A 144 -26.76 -35.81 -15.63
CA ALA A 144 -25.80 -34.76 -15.95
C ALA A 144 -25.01 -34.36 -14.69
N PRO A 145 -23.72 -33.99 -14.82
CA PRO A 145 -22.95 -33.51 -13.68
C PRO A 145 -23.56 -32.21 -13.13
N VAL A 146 -23.50 -32.08 -11.82
CA VAL A 146 -23.79 -30.80 -11.15
C VAL A 146 -22.59 -29.91 -11.37
N THR A 147 -22.81 -28.66 -11.77
CA THR A 147 -21.71 -27.74 -12.08
C THR A 147 -21.75 -26.55 -11.12
N LEU A 148 -20.60 -26.24 -10.54
CA LEU A 148 -20.38 -25.06 -9.73
C LEU A 148 -19.52 -24.08 -10.54
N THR A 149 -19.95 -22.82 -10.66
CA THR A 149 -19.23 -21.80 -11.40
C THR A 149 -18.64 -20.78 -10.43
N LEU A 150 -17.34 -20.53 -10.57
CA LEU A 150 -16.57 -19.57 -9.79
C LEU A 150 -15.97 -18.50 -10.71
N ARG A 151 -15.72 -17.33 -10.15
CA ARG A 151 -14.93 -16.26 -10.75
C ARG A 151 -13.64 -16.11 -9.99
N ALA A 152 -12.51 -16.31 -10.66
CA ALA A 152 -11.19 -16.06 -10.12
C ALA A 152 -10.61 -14.78 -10.75
N THR A 153 -10.33 -13.78 -9.93
CA THR A 153 -9.65 -12.55 -10.37
C THR A 153 -8.24 -12.55 -9.82
N GLY A 154 -7.26 -12.34 -10.69
CA GLY A 154 -5.87 -12.40 -10.27
C GLY A 154 -4.87 -11.99 -11.33
N TRP A 155 -3.62 -12.19 -10.98
CA TRP A 155 -2.45 -11.93 -11.81
C TRP A 155 -1.91 -13.25 -12.35
N PHE A 156 -1.46 -13.24 -13.59
CA PHE A 156 -0.97 -14.43 -14.28
C PHE A 156 0.31 -14.09 -15.03
N TRP A 157 1.34 -14.93 -14.89
CA TRP A 157 2.62 -14.76 -15.57
C TRP A 157 3.23 -16.12 -15.96
N PRO A 158 4.09 -16.17 -17.00
CA PRO A 158 4.76 -17.41 -17.37
C PRO A 158 5.65 -17.95 -16.25
N VAL A 159 5.51 -19.23 -15.91
CA VAL A 159 6.34 -19.90 -14.89
C VAL A 159 7.77 -20.02 -15.38
N GLY A 160 8.75 -19.73 -14.52
CA GLY A 160 10.17 -19.94 -14.80
C GLY A 160 10.78 -18.95 -15.80
N VAL A 161 10.01 -17.96 -16.25
CA VAL A 161 10.52 -16.88 -17.09
C VAL A 161 11.07 -15.78 -16.18
N VAL A 162 12.37 -15.52 -16.32
CA VAL A 162 13.07 -14.46 -15.60
C VAL A 162 12.48 -13.11 -16.00
N GLY A 163 12.38 -12.18 -15.05
CA GLY A 163 11.95 -10.82 -15.35
C GLY A 163 12.95 -10.08 -16.22
N GLU A 164 12.49 -9.00 -16.83
CA GLU A 164 13.37 -8.04 -17.47
C GLU A 164 13.93 -7.13 -16.37
N ALA A 165 15.25 -7.07 -16.26
CA ALA A 165 15.91 -6.10 -15.40
C ALA A 165 15.41 -4.71 -15.76
N GLY A 166 14.98 -3.96 -14.75
CA GLY A 166 14.53 -2.59 -14.93
C GLY A 166 15.59 -1.75 -15.62
N ARG A 167 15.15 -0.78 -16.44
CA ARG A 167 16.08 0.22 -16.97
C ARG A 167 16.74 0.91 -15.78
N GLU A 168 18.06 0.88 -15.74
CA GLU A 168 18.82 1.63 -14.74
C GLU A 168 18.37 3.10 -14.76
N ILE A 169 17.86 3.56 -13.62
CA ILE A 169 17.42 4.94 -13.50
C ILE A 169 18.68 5.79 -13.30
N GLY A 170 19.25 6.25 -14.41
CA GLY A 170 20.46 7.07 -14.37
C GLY A 170 20.28 8.42 -13.67
N GLU A 171 19.05 8.97 -13.66
CA GLU A 171 18.74 10.23 -12.99
C GLU A 171 17.25 10.32 -12.61
N ILE A 172 16.95 10.62 -11.34
CA ILE A 172 15.62 11.05 -10.89
C ILE A 172 15.73 12.53 -10.52
N ARG A 173 15.06 13.40 -11.29
CA ARG A 173 14.93 14.83 -10.95
C ARG A 173 13.68 15.05 -10.12
N VAL A 174 13.82 15.03 -8.80
CA VAL A 174 12.75 15.45 -7.90
C VAL A 174 12.70 16.99 -7.90
N ARG A 175 11.64 17.56 -8.49
CA ARG A 175 11.36 18.99 -8.37
C ARG A 175 10.63 19.26 -7.05
N GLY A 176 11.38 19.29 -5.97
CA GLY A 176 10.88 19.65 -4.65
C GLY A 176 12.04 19.98 -3.71
N VAL A 177 11.88 21.02 -2.92
CA VAL A 177 12.82 21.39 -1.85
C VAL A 177 12.15 20.99 -0.54
N ALA A 178 12.66 19.96 0.12
CA ALA A 178 12.37 19.71 1.52
C ALA A 178 13.52 20.33 2.32
N LEU A 179 13.22 21.38 3.09
CA LEU A 179 14.15 21.93 4.06
C LEU A 179 13.73 21.39 5.43
N PRO A 180 14.36 20.32 5.96
CA PRO A 180 13.97 19.81 7.27
C PRO A 180 14.28 20.88 8.31
N LEU A 181 13.24 21.40 8.98
CA LEU A 181 13.39 22.33 10.08
C LEU A 181 13.06 21.62 11.40
N ALA A 182 13.93 21.77 12.40
CA ALA A 182 13.69 21.29 13.75
C ALA A 182 13.98 22.41 14.75
N ILE A 183 13.18 22.47 15.83
CA ILE A 183 13.42 23.39 16.94
C ILE A 183 13.95 22.63 18.14
N ALA A 184 14.98 23.16 18.79
CA ALA A 184 15.55 22.63 20.02
C ALA A 184 15.41 23.68 21.14
N PRO A 185 14.94 23.27 22.34
CA PRO A 185 14.37 21.95 22.64
C PRO A 185 13.04 21.75 21.87
N ALA A 186 12.73 20.51 21.49
CA ALA A 186 11.52 20.20 20.69
C ALA A 186 10.22 20.51 21.44
N ASN A 187 10.27 20.53 22.78
CA ASN A 187 9.16 20.89 23.65
C ASN A 187 9.70 21.78 24.78
N PRO A 188 9.92 23.09 24.55
CA PRO A 188 10.38 23.99 25.59
C PRO A 188 9.33 24.05 26.71
N ARG A 189 9.77 23.97 27.96
CA ARG A 189 8.89 24.19 29.11
C ARG A 189 8.68 25.69 29.26
N LEU A 190 7.55 26.19 28.79
CA LEU A 190 7.19 27.61 28.84
C LEU A 190 6.13 27.85 29.93
N VAL A 191 6.43 28.78 30.83
CA VAL A 191 5.58 29.15 31.96
C VAL A 191 5.21 30.62 31.82
N ALA A 192 3.94 30.95 32.06
CA ALA A 192 3.45 32.32 32.01
C ALA A 192 4.24 33.24 32.96
N GLY A 193 4.75 34.35 32.43
CA GLY A 193 5.64 35.29 33.14
C GLY A 193 7.02 34.73 33.53
N GLY A 194 7.38 33.55 33.02
CA GLY A 194 8.65 32.90 33.30
C GLY A 194 9.84 33.51 32.56
N ASP A 195 11.03 33.01 32.87
CA ASP A 195 12.27 33.48 32.25
C ASP A 195 12.30 33.22 30.73
N PRO A 196 12.96 34.07 29.93
CA PRO A 196 13.08 33.86 28.50
C PRO A 196 13.92 32.61 28.17
N VAL A 197 13.42 31.80 27.23
CA VAL A 197 13.97 30.50 26.82
C VAL A 197 14.68 30.60 25.47
N ASP A 198 15.88 30.03 25.39
CA ASP A 198 16.62 29.94 24.13
C ASP A 198 16.04 28.84 23.24
N LEU A 199 15.82 29.18 21.97
CA LEU A 199 15.31 28.33 20.93
C LEU A 199 16.36 28.27 19.81
N ALA A 200 16.89 27.07 19.57
CA ALA A 200 17.80 26.81 18.45
C ALA A 200 17.02 26.16 17.31
N LEU A 201 16.91 26.86 16.19
CA LEU A 201 16.39 26.31 14.96
C LEU A 201 17.52 25.62 14.19
N GLN A 202 17.38 24.32 14.01
CA GLN A 202 18.21 23.51 13.15
C GLN A 202 17.62 23.49 11.75
N VAL A 203 18.42 23.95 10.79
CA VAL A 203 18.11 23.99 9.38
C VAL A 203 18.87 22.87 8.69
N GLY A 204 18.15 21.81 8.32
CA GLY A 204 18.70 20.75 7.48
C GLY A 204 18.99 21.25 6.07
N PHE A 205 19.89 20.57 5.38
CA PHE A 205 20.33 20.98 4.05
C PHE A 205 19.19 20.89 3.02
N ALA A 206 18.86 22.03 2.39
CA ALA A 206 18.07 22.05 1.17
C ALA A 206 18.98 21.74 -0.02
N GLN A 207 18.93 20.50 -0.49
CA GLN A 207 19.23 20.22 -1.89
C GLN A 207 18.01 19.55 -2.50
N GLY A 208 17.78 19.80 -3.79
CA GLY A 208 17.05 18.81 -4.58
C GLY A 208 17.78 17.49 -4.36
N LEU A 209 17.08 16.46 -3.90
CA LEU A 209 17.59 15.15 -3.49
C LEU A 209 18.67 14.61 -4.46
N GLN A 210 19.93 14.96 -4.25
CA GLN A 210 21.07 14.40 -4.96
C GLN A 210 22.11 14.02 -3.91
N LEU A 211 21.80 12.98 -3.15
CA LEU A 211 22.73 12.35 -2.23
C LEU A 211 23.76 11.55 -3.05
N ARG A 212 25.00 12.03 -3.11
CA ARG A 212 26.15 11.26 -3.60
C ARG A 212 27.06 10.93 -2.42
N ALA A 213 27.43 9.66 -2.29
CA ALA A 213 28.18 9.15 -1.13
C ALA A 213 29.60 9.76 -0.96
N SER A 214 30.08 10.51 -1.95
CA SER A 214 31.46 11.02 -2.03
C SER A 214 31.59 12.54 -1.97
N GLU A 215 30.50 13.29 -1.79
CA GLU A 215 30.53 14.75 -1.84
C GLU A 215 30.17 15.36 -0.47
N PRO A 216 30.95 16.35 0.02
CA PRO A 216 30.62 17.07 1.24
C PRO A 216 29.33 17.89 1.06
N ALA A 217 28.58 18.09 2.16
CA ALA A 217 27.35 18.87 2.14
C ALA A 217 27.62 20.29 1.64
N ALA A 218 26.89 20.71 0.59
CA ALA A 218 27.03 22.07 0.06
C ALA A 218 26.43 23.10 1.02
N ALA A 219 26.95 24.33 0.96
CA ALA A 219 26.45 25.47 1.74
C ALA A 219 24.96 25.74 1.47
N LEU A 220 24.24 26.24 2.49
CA LEU A 220 22.84 26.66 2.35
C LEU A 220 22.73 27.80 1.31
N PRO A 221 21.66 27.84 0.49
CA PRO A 221 21.47 28.90 -0.49
C PRO A 221 21.05 30.25 0.13
N PHE A 222 20.94 30.33 1.46
CA PHE A 222 20.61 31.51 2.24
C PHE A 222 21.42 31.49 3.54
N ASP A 223 21.69 32.67 4.08
CA ASP A 223 22.46 32.88 5.32
C ASP A 223 21.60 33.48 6.46
N ARG A 224 20.31 33.71 6.22
CA ARG A 224 19.41 34.42 7.12
C ARG A 224 17.98 33.89 7.07
N LEU A 225 17.31 33.91 8.21
CA LEU A 225 15.90 33.59 8.38
C LEU A 225 15.13 34.75 8.98
N ALA A 226 13.88 34.90 8.57
CA ALA A 226 12.92 35.80 9.19
C ALA A 226 12.02 35.00 10.13
N MET A 227 11.92 35.43 11.38
CA MET A 227 11.16 34.75 12.43
C MET A 227 10.16 35.72 13.06
N THR A 228 8.92 35.29 13.28
CA THR A 228 7.90 36.08 13.98
C THR A 228 6.99 35.20 14.83
N LEU A 229 6.20 35.83 15.71
CA LEU A 229 5.19 35.14 16.50
C LEU A 229 3.80 35.42 15.95
N ALA A 230 3.04 34.35 15.71
CA ALA A 230 1.63 34.41 15.40
C ALA A 230 0.81 33.86 16.57
N GLY A 231 -0.28 34.55 16.90
CA GLY A 231 -1.32 34.08 17.80
C GLY A 231 -2.54 33.57 17.03
N ALA A 232 -3.59 33.22 17.78
CA ALA A 232 -4.83 32.72 17.19
C ALA A 232 -5.44 33.68 16.15
N GLY A 233 -5.85 33.12 15.01
CA GLY A 233 -6.51 33.89 13.94
C GLY A 233 -5.59 34.85 13.18
N GLY A 234 -4.27 34.64 13.18
CA GLY A 234 -3.31 35.45 12.43
C GLY A 234 -2.98 36.79 13.08
N ARG A 235 -3.32 36.97 14.36
CA ARG A 235 -2.91 38.13 15.16
C ARG A 235 -1.44 38.00 15.56
N PRO A 236 -0.75 39.09 15.94
CA PRO A 236 0.57 38.98 16.56
C PRO A 236 0.52 38.07 17.80
N GLY A 237 1.57 37.28 18.00
CA GLY A 237 1.72 36.47 19.22
C GLY A 237 1.82 37.34 20.47
N ALA A 238 1.47 36.77 21.62
CA ALA A 238 1.45 37.50 22.89
C ALA A 238 2.83 37.57 23.55
N GLY A 239 3.71 36.60 23.31
CA GLY A 239 5.11 36.62 23.73
C GLY A 239 5.98 37.59 22.93
N SER A 240 7.28 37.57 23.19
CA SER A 240 8.25 38.36 22.40
C SER A 240 9.48 37.56 22.03
N LEU A 241 10.10 37.94 20.90
CA LEU A 241 11.32 37.33 20.39
C LEU A 241 12.48 38.33 20.47
N THR A 242 13.64 37.84 20.90
CA THR A 242 14.90 38.59 20.94
C THR A 242 16.02 37.76 20.33
N GLY A 243 17.06 38.40 19.80
CA GLY A 243 18.12 37.74 19.02
C GLY A 243 18.07 38.12 17.53
N GLY A 244 19.21 38.05 16.83
CA GLY A 244 19.34 38.59 15.47
C GLY A 244 19.18 40.12 15.42
N SER A 245 18.88 40.67 14.23
CA SER A 245 18.54 42.09 14.04
C SER A 245 17.04 42.30 13.91
N ASP A 246 16.57 43.52 14.18
CA ASP A 246 15.16 43.90 13.98
C ASP A 246 14.77 43.91 12.50
N GLY A 247 13.66 43.25 12.19
CA GLY A 247 12.91 43.40 10.94
C GLY A 247 11.70 44.31 11.14
N VAL A 248 10.72 44.23 10.23
CA VAL A 248 9.48 45.01 10.36
C VAL A 248 8.44 44.27 11.20
N ALA A 249 7.51 44.99 11.82
CA ALA A 249 6.32 44.42 12.47
C ALA A 249 6.59 43.27 13.47
N GLY A 250 7.68 43.35 14.24
CA GLY A 250 8.04 42.34 15.24
C GLY A 250 8.80 41.12 14.71
N VAL A 251 9.16 41.13 13.42
CA VAL A 251 10.03 40.11 12.81
C VAL A 251 11.46 40.26 13.34
N ARG A 252 12.12 39.14 13.60
CA ARG A 252 13.55 39.06 13.89
C ARG A 252 14.29 38.39 12.74
N LEU A 253 15.35 39.01 12.30
CA LEU A 253 16.22 38.53 11.23
C LEU A 253 17.44 37.84 11.86
N VAL A 254 17.53 36.53 11.72
CA VAL A 254 18.54 35.71 12.40
C VAL A 254 19.48 35.08 11.38
N THR A 255 20.78 35.32 11.54
CA THR A 255 21.81 34.66 10.72
C THR A 255 21.86 33.17 11.03
N VAL A 256 21.96 32.36 9.98
CA VAL A 256 22.17 30.92 10.07
C VAL A 256 23.66 30.66 9.95
N ALA A 257 24.27 30.14 11.01
CA ALA A 257 25.67 29.72 11.03
C ALA A 257 25.72 28.21 11.29
N GLU A 258 26.47 27.48 10.47
CA GLU A 258 26.63 26.01 10.63
C GLU A 258 25.28 25.24 10.69
N GLY A 259 24.26 25.74 9.98
CA GLY A 259 22.91 25.15 9.99
C GLY A 259 22.09 25.45 11.23
N LEU A 260 22.52 26.40 12.07
CA LEU A 260 21.85 26.81 13.30
C LEU A 260 21.49 28.30 13.27
N ALA A 261 20.25 28.60 13.68
CA ALA A 261 19.80 29.95 13.98
C ALA A 261 19.27 29.98 15.42
N THR A 262 19.76 30.91 16.24
CA THR A 262 19.36 30.99 17.65
C THR A 262 18.53 32.24 17.89
N ILE A 263 17.40 32.06 18.57
CA ILE A 263 16.52 33.13 19.01
C ILE A 263 16.07 32.86 20.44
N ARG A 264 15.63 33.89 21.15
CA ARG A 264 15.15 33.76 22.53
C ARG A 264 13.71 34.22 22.63
N TYR A 265 12.86 33.37 23.19
CA TYR A 265 11.44 33.61 23.38
C TYR A 265 11.15 33.97 24.84
N ALA A 266 10.53 35.12 25.07
CA ALA A 266 10.04 35.51 26.39
C ALA A 266 8.53 35.23 26.48
N PRO A 267 8.10 34.30 27.36
CA PRO A 267 6.68 34.02 27.58
C PRO A 267 5.91 35.25 28.09
N PRO A 268 4.67 35.49 27.65
CA PRO A 268 3.83 36.55 28.21
C PRO A 268 3.37 36.21 29.63
N ALA A 269 2.83 37.21 30.33
CA ALA A 269 2.35 37.08 31.71
C ALA A 269 1.15 36.13 31.87
N GLU A 270 0.40 35.86 30.79
CA GLU A 270 -0.75 34.96 30.79
C GLU A 270 -0.48 33.69 29.98
N ALA A 271 -1.18 32.61 30.31
CA ALA A 271 -1.09 31.37 29.53
C ALA A 271 -1.64 31.59 28.12
N THR A 272 -0.88 31.18 27.11
CA THR A 272 -1.22 31.39 25.69
C THR A 272 -0.68 30.26 24.83
N ARG A 273 -1.09 30.27 23.56
CA ARG A 273 -0.46 29.49 22.50
C ARG A 273 -0.02 30.43 21.39
N ASP A 274 1.28 30.65 21.33
CA ASP A 274 1.91 31.34 20.21
C ASP A 274 2.42 30.28 19.20
N GLU A 275 2.68 30.73 17.98
CA GLU A 275 3.32 29.96 16.93
C GLU A 275 4.55 30.72 16.45
N LEU A 276 5.73 30.11 16.56
CA LEU A 276 6.94 30.62 15.94
C LEU A 276 6.86 30.30 14.44
N VAL A 277 6.68 31.33 13.63
CA VAL A 277 6.68 31.23 12.16
C VAL A 277 8.08 31.53 11.68
N VAL A 278 8.62 30.63 10.85
CA VAL A 278 9.95 30.73 10.25
C VAL A 278 9.80 30.79 8.74
N GLY A 279 10.42 31.78 8.11
CA GLY A 279 10.46 31.87 6.65
C GLY A 279 11.76 32.45 6.12
N LEU A 280 11.85 32.48 4.80
CA LEU A 280 12.90 33.23 4.10
C LEU A 280 12.65 34.72 4.27
N GLU A 281 13.74 35.48 4.38
CA GLU A 281 13.69 36.95 4.33
C GLU A 281 13.34 37.39 2.90
N ASP A 282 12.45 38.38 2.77
CA ASP A 282 11.87 38.81 1.48
C ASP A 282 12.59 40.01 0.83
N GLY A 283 13.68 40.47 1.42
CA GLY A 283 14.41 41.69 1.05
C GLY A 283 13.84 42.98 1.67
N ALA A 284 12.67 42.92 2.31
CA ALA A 284 12.02 44.04 2.98
C ALA A 284 12.02 43.88 4.52
N GLY A 285 12.79 42.92 5.04
CA GLY A 285 12.83 42.61 6.46
C GLY A 285 11.56 41.98 7.01
N GLN A 286 10.74 41.35 6.15
CA GLN A 286 9.55 40.59 6.55
C GLN A 286 9.74 39.09 6.39
N VAL A 287 8.76 38.31 6.83
CA VAL A 287 8.66 36.88 6.51
C VAL A 287 8.09 36.73 5.11
N GLY A 288 8.91 36.25 4.17
CA GLY A 288 8.50 35.92 2.82
C GLY A 288 7.89 34.52 2.74
N VAL A 289 8.61 33.60 2.10
CA VAL A 289 8.15 32.20 1.97
C VAL A 289 8.25 31.51 3.33
N GLU A 290 7.11 31.12 3.91
CA GLU A 290 7.05 30.32 5.13
C GLU A 290 7.70 28.94 4.88
N LEU A 291 8.68 28.62 5.72
CA LEU A 291 9.40 27.35 5.69
C LEU A 291 8.85 26.37 6.73
N GLY A 292 8.35 26.89 7.85
CA GLY A 292 7.82 26.07 8.92
C GLY A 292 7.24 26.86 10.08
N ARG A 293 6.54 26.15 10.95
CA ARG A 293 5.82 26.71 12.08
C ARG A 293 5.90 25.80 13.29
N PHE A 294 6.24 26.37 14.45
CA PHE A 294 6.45 25.62 15.69
C PHE A 294 5.53 26.14 16.80
N PRO A 295 4.73 25.26 17.43
CA PRO A 295 3.86 25.67 18.52
C PRO A 295 4.67 25.99 19.79
N LEU A 296 4.42 27.15 20.39
CA LEU A 296 4.97 27.58 21.67
C LEU A 296 3.81 27.66 22.69
N VAL A 297 3.64 26.60 23.47
CA VAL A 297 2.53 26.48 24.44
C VAL A 297 2.98 26.97 25.81
N VAL A 298 2.52 28.14 26.22
CA VAL A 298 2.80 28.76 27.51
C VAL A 298 1.73 28.34 28.51
N ARG A 299 2.13 27.66 29.58
CA ARG A 299 1.21 27.13 30.59
C ARG A 299 1.11 28.07 31.79
N ALA A 300 -0.06 28.07 32.44
CA ALA A 300 -0.19 28.65 33.77
C ALA A 300 0.71 27.89 34.76
N THR A 301 1.17 28.60 35.79
CA THR A 301 1.93 28.04 36.92
C THR A 301 1.11 27.04 37.73
#